data_AF-A0A5N6ECD3-F1
#
_entry.id   AF-A0A5N6ECD3-F1
#
_cell.length_a   1.000
_cell.length_b   1.000
_cell.length_c   1.000
_cell.angle_alpha   90.00
_cell.angle_beta   90.00
_cell.angle_gamma   90.00
#
_symmetry.space_group_name_H-M   'P 1'
#
loop_
_entity.id
_entity.type
_entity.pdbx_description
1 polymer ?
#
loop_
_entity_poly.entity_id
_entity_poly.type
_entity_poly.pdbx_seq_one_letter_code
_entity_poly.pdbx_strand_id
1 'polypeptide(L)'
;MDEEIWSFDCTGTVIKYDGKEYRIREQLTEVLDDRMGQRHVLALAENTKTAEPHMVKIRYELNPKYFDFDNPEEERKIAIDHFSCEVDAAERLGDAGYGPKYVAHWGQFQGLRWPFDGGAVFFLVMDTVPGEDVDEIRDELSDGQLDSIRAQLARILEFMRKNGYKLDEQHPSLLRYDKVADKLYLVDLTFIGFTDPNSETSILVEEDSTYVEAFNIWRYPYGESPQSPSLAEPFDLSEENICHGSPDGW
;
A
#
# COMPACT_ATOMS: atom_id res chain seq x y z
N MET A 1 26.10 7.37 12.79
CA MET A 1 26.02 5.98 12.32
C MET A 1 24.77 6.03 11.49
N ASP A 2 24.92 6.23 10.19
CA ASP A 2 23.76 6.30 9.30
C ASP A 2 23.19 4.88 9.30
N GLU A 3 21.99 4.72 9.87
CA GLU A 3 21.28 3.45 9.80
C GLU A 3 21.14 3.11 8.32
N GLU A 4 21.66 1.95 7.92
CA GLU A 4 21.52 1.47 6.55
C GLU A 4 20.05 1.05 6.40
N ILE A 5 19.21 2.00 5.97
CA ILE A 5 17.74 1.84 5.87
C ILE A 5 17.38 0.73 4.87
N TRP A 6 18.23 0.51 3.86
CA TRP A 6 18.01 -0.41 2.75
C TRP A 6 18.99 -1.58 2.75
N SER A 7 18.51 -2.77 2.42
CA SER A 7 19.35 -3.94 2.14
C SER A 7 20.14 -3.78 0.84
N PHE A 8 19.60 -3.02 -0.12
CA PHE A 8 20.30 -2.61 -1.33
C PHE A 8 19.81 -1.24 -1.78
N ASP A 9 20.72 -0.26 -1.85
CA ASP A 9 20.40 1.08 -2.33
C ASP A 9 20.44 1.15 -3.86
N CYS A 10 19.26 1.30 -4.47
CA CYS A 10 19.12 1.47 -5.91
C CYS A 10 19.52 2.87 -6.39
N THR A 11 19.72 3.85 -5.49
CA THR A 11 19.95 5.26 -5.84
C THR A 11 21.17 5.45 -6.76
N GLY A 12 21.01 6.36 -7.73
CA GLY A 12 22.02 6.65 -8.75
C GLY A 12 22.18 5.56 -9.83
N THR A 13 21.51 4.41 -9.70
CA THR A 13 21.46 3.40 -10.76
C THR A 13 20.77 3.95 -12.00
N VAL A 14 21.32 3.67 -13.18
CA VAL A 14 20.71 4.00 -14.46
C VAL A 14 20.19 2.73 -15.09
N ILE A 15 18.88 2.64 -15.25
CA ILE A 15 18.19 1.54 -15.92
C ILE A 15 17.85 1.96 -17.35
N LYS A 16 17.98 1.03 -18.30
CA LYS A 16 17.86 1.34 -19.73
C LYS A 16 16.88 0.40 -20.41
N TYR A 17 15.97 0.98 -21.19
CA TYR A 17 15.01 0.23 -21.99
C TYR A 17 14.62 1.03 -23.22
N ASP A 18 14.60 0.36 -24.38
CA ASP A 18 14.17 0.95 -25.67
C ASP A 18 14.78 2.33 -25.96
N GLY A 19 16.08 2.48 -25.74
CA GLY A 19 16.81 3.75 -25.95
C GLY A 19 16.51 4.88 -24.95
N LYS A 20 15.64 4.64 -23.97
CA LYS A 20 15.40 5.49 -22.80
C LYS A 20 16.30 5.07 -21.65
N GLU A 21 16.66 6.04 -20.82
CA GLU A 21 17.50 5.84 -19.64
C GLU A 21 16.89 6.57 -18.45
N TYR A 22 16.57 5.83 -17.39
CA TYR A 22 16.00 6.36 -16.16
C TYR A 22 17.04 6.25 -15.05
N ARG A 23 17.32 7.36 -14.37
CA ARG A 23 18.19 7.37 -13.19
C ARG A 23 17.33 7.31 -11.94
N ILE A 24 17.56 6.32 -11.09
CA ILE A 24 16.92 6.25 -9.77
C ILE A 24 17.44 7.41 -8.92
N ARG A 25 16.52 8.23 -8.42
CA ARG A 25 16.81 9.44 -7.63
C ARG A 25 16.63 9.18 -6.15
N GLU A 26 15.60 8.43 -5.79
CA GLU A 26 15.21 8.20 -4.41
C GLU A 26 14.50 6.85 -4.32
N GLN A 27 14.87 6.06 -3.32
CA GLN A 27 14.19 4.82 -2.96
C GLN A 27 13.15 5.12 -1.89
N LEU A 28 11.89 4.74 -2.14
CA LEU A 28 10.76 5.01 -1.25
C LEU A 28 10.48 3.82 -0.35
N THR A 29 10.49 2.61 -0.91
CA THR A 29 10.20 1.37 -0.17
C THR A 29 11.18 0.27 -0.56
N GLU A 30 11.39 -0.68 0.35
CA GLU A 30 12.01 -1.96 0.06
C GLU A 30 11.39 -3.05 0.94
N VAL A 31 10.76 -4.03 0.30
CA VAL A 31 10.07 -5.14 0.97
C VAL A 31 10.66 -6.46 0.49
N LEU A 32 10.90 -7.38 1.43
CA LEU A 32 11.28 -8.75 1.14
C LEU A 32 10.00 -9.58 0.90
N ASP A 33 9.87 -10.18 -0.28
CA ASP A 33 8.88 -11.23 -0.54
C ASP A 33 9.57 -12.58 -0.46
N ASP A 34 9.54 -13.17 0.75
CA ASP A 34 10.15 -14.48 1.03
C ASP A 34 9.52 -15.60 0.22
N ARG A 35 8.27 -15.45 -0.22
CA ARG A 35 7.53 -16.47 -0.98
C ARG A 35 8.15 -16.68 -2.36
N MET A 36 8.74 -15.63 -2.94
CA MET A 36 9.35 -15.66 -4.27
C MET A 36 10.86 -15.43 -4.24
N GLY A 37 11.44 -15.18 -3.06
CA GLY A 37 12.86 -14.93 -2.90
C GLY A 37 13.26 -13.64 -3.62
N GLN A 38 12.42 -12.62 -3.53
CA GLN A 38 12.61 -11.34 -4.22
C GLN A 38 12.58 -10.19 -3.23
N ARG A 39 13.21 -9.08 -3.62
CA ARG A 39 12.94 -7.78 -3.01
C ARG A 39 12.22 -6.88 -3.98
N HIS A 40 11.23 -6.18 -3.45
CA HIS A 40 10.36 -5.28 -4.16
C HIS A 40 10.67 -3.87 -3.69
N VAL A 41 11.04 -3.01 -4.63
CA VAL A 41 11.41 -1.61 -4.38
C VAL A 41 10.48 -0.71 -5.17
N LEU A 42 9.90 0.28 -4.51
CA LEU A 42 9.32 1.44 -5.19
C LEU A 42 10.30 2.61 -5.09
N ALA A 43 10.56 3.29 -6.20
CA ALA A 43 11.51 4.38 -6.26
C ALA A 43 11.03 5.50 -7.18
N LEU A 44 11.52 6.72 -6.94
CA LEU A 44 11.44 7.81 -7.89
C LEU A 44 12.64 7.77 -8.82
N ALA A 45 12.38 7.97 -10.11
CA ALA A 45 13.38 8.05 -11.14
C ALA A 45 13.15 9.25 -12.04
N GLU A 46 14.17 9.59 -12.82
CA GLU A 46 14.10 10.67 -13.79
C GLU A 46 14.63 10.18 -15.13
N ASN A 47 13.91 10.46 -16.21
CA ASN A 47 14.42 10.25 -17.56
C ASN A 47 15.61 11.19 -17.79
N THR A 48 16.79 10.63 -18.00
CA THR A 48 18.05 11.40 -18.07
C THR A 48 18.15 12.36 -19.25
N LYS A 49 17.27 12.20 -20.26
CA LYS A 49 17.24 13.06 -21.46
C LYS A 49 16.19 14.16 -21.34
N THR A 50 15.00 13.85 -20.82
CA THR A 50 13.86 14.78 -20.74
C THR A 50 13.69 15.45 -19.37
N ALA A 51 14.38 14.94 -18.35
CA ALA A 51 14.20 15.29 -16.95
C ALA A 51 12.79 15.00 -16.40
N GLU A 52 11.98 14.22 -17.11
CA GLU A 52 10.64 13.84 -16.67
C GLU A 52 10.71 12.85 -15.50
N PRO A 53 9.96 13.11 -14.40
CA PRO A 53 9.93 12.23 -13.24
C PRO A 53 9.01 11.04 -13.46
N HIS A 54 9.42 9.88 -12.94
CA HIS A 54 8.69 8.62 -13.02
C HIS A 54 8.73 7.89 -11.68
N MET A 55 7.71 7.08 -11.43
CA MET A 55 7.77 6.02 -10.41
C MET A 55 8.28 4.75 -11.05
N VAL A 56 9.15 4.01 -10.37
CA VAL A 56 9.70 2.75 -10.85
C VAL A 56 9.54 1.69 -9.78
N LYS A 57 8.81 0.63 -10.13
CA LYS A 57 8.80 -0.62 -9.37
C LYS A 57 9.93 -1.50 -9.86
N ILE A 58 10.77 -1.95 -8.93
CA ILE A 58 11.91 -2.83 -9.18
C ILE A 58 11.68 -4.11 -8.39
N ARG A 59 11.78 -5.26 -9.04
CA ARG A 59 11.77 -6.58 -8.37
C ARG A 59 13.06 -7.29 -8.71
N TYR A 60 13.88 -7.61 -7.73
CA TYR A 60 15.13 -8.32 -7.98
C TYR A 60 15.19 -9.61 -7.17
N GLU A 61 15.59 -10.69 -7.86
CA GLU A 61 15.80 -12.01 -7.29
C GLU A 61 16.98 -12.01 -6.31
N LEU A 62 16.79 -12.67 -5.18
CA LEU A 62 17.84 -12.96 -4.22
C LEU A 62 18.38 -14.36 -4.45
N ASN A 63 19.53 -14.67 -3.87
CA ASN A 63 20.13 -15.99 -4.07
C ASN A 63 19.22 -17.09 -3.46
N PRO A 64 18.68 -18.02 -4.27
CA PRO A 64 17.65 -18.96 -3.85
C PRO A 64 18.13 -19.92 -2.75
N LYS A 65 19.45 -20.09 -2.56
CA LYS A 65 20.00 -20.95 -1.50
C LYS A 65 19.65 -20.49 -0.07
N TYR A 66 19.18 -19.26 0.09
CA TYR A 66 18.78 -18.69 1.37
C TYR A 66 17.28 -18.82 1.65
N PHE A 67 16.55 -19.46 0.74
CA PHE A 67 15.11 -19.67 0.82
C PHE A 67 14.81 -21.16 0.79
N ASP A 68 13.68 -21.54 1.41
CA ASP A 68 13.24 -22.94 1.50
C ASP A 68 12.40 -23.29 0.27
N PHE A 69 13.03 -23.28 -0.91
CA PHE A 69 12.38 -23.63 -2.17
C PHE A 69 12.66 -25.08 -2.54
N ASP A 70 11.59 -25.85 -2.75
CA ASP A 70 11.67 -27.19 -3.32
C ASP A 70 12.25 -27.15 -4.74
N ASN A 71 11.87 -26.13 -5.52
CA ASN A 71 12.30 -25.96 -6.90
C ASN A 71 12.50 -24.47 -7.26
N PRO A 72 13.73 -23.93 -7.12
CA PRO A 72 14.03 -22.53 -7.42
C PRO A 72 13.68 -22.09 -8.85
N GLU A 73 13.72 -22.99 -9.84
CA GLU A 73 13.38 -22.64 -11.22
C GLU A 73 11.88 -22.45 -11.42
N GLU A 74 11.06 -23.18 -10.66
CA GLU A 74 9.60 -23.04 -10.66
C GLU A 74 9.18 -21.75 -9.95
N GLU A 75 9.78 -21.46 -8.79
CA GLU A 75 9.55 -20.20 -8.08
C GLU A 75 9.92 -18.98 -8.93
N ARG A 76 11.00 -19.07 -9.71
CA ARG A 76 11.34 -18.02 -10.67
C ARG A 76 10.25 -17.82 -11.73
N LYS A 77 9.62 -18.89 -12.23
CA LYS A 77 8.52 -18.79 -13.20
C LYS A 77 7.28 -18.16 -12.57
N ILE A 78 6.93 -18.59 -11.36
CA ILE A 78 5.84 -18.00 -10.58
C ILE A 78 6.06 -16.50 -10.38
N ALA A 79 7.30 -16.09 -10.07
CA ALA A 79 7.64 -14.68 -9.90
C ALA A 79 7.51 -13.87 -11.20
N ILE A 80 7.83 -14.46 -12.37
CA ILE A 80 7.63 -13.82 -13.69
C ILE A 80 6.13 -13.65 -13.98
N ASP A 81 5.32 -14.66 -13.70
CA ASP A 81 3.88 -14.61 -13.90
C ASP A 81 3.25 -13.55 -12.97
N HIS A 82 3.66 -13.53 -11.70
CA HIS A 82 3.24 -12.50 -10.75
C HIS A 82 3.62 -11.09 -11.19
N PHE A 83 4.84 -10.88 -11.71
CA PHE A 83 5.25 -9.58 -12.24
C PHE A 83 4.39 -9.17 -13.44
N SER A 84 4.05 -10.09 -14.33
CA SER A 84 3.18 -9.82 -15.47
C SER A 84 1.77 -9.39 -15.04
N CYS A 85 1.24 -10.03 -13.99
CA CYS A 85 -0.02 -9.63 -13.39
C CYS A 85 0.03 -8.27 -12.69
N GLU A 86 1.12 -7.98 -11.98
CA GLU A 86 1.34 -6.67 -11.36
C GLU A 86 1.35 -5.55 -12.40
N VAL A 87 1.97 -5.79 -13.55
CA VAL A 87 1.95 -4.86 -14.70
C VAL A 87 0.53 -4.63 -15.22
N ASP A 88 -0.25 -5.69 -15.48
CA ASP A 88 -1.64 -5.55 -15.97
C ASP A 88 -2.53 -4.82 -14.93
N ALA A 89 -2.37 -5.13 -13.64
CA ALA A 89 -3.10 -4.44 -12.58
C ALA A 89 -2.73 -2.95 -12.49
N ALA A 90 -1.44 -2.62 -12.56
CA ALA A 90 -0.96 -1.25 -12.56
C ALA A 90 -1.47 -0.44 -13.76
N GLU A 91 -1.45 -1.04 -14.96
CA GLU A 91 -2.00 -0.42 -16.17
C GLU A 91 -3.49 -0.10 -16.02
N ARG A 92 -4.30 -1.07 -15.56
CA ARG A 92 -5.74 -0.87 -15.32
C ARG A 92 -6.04 0.18 -14.27
N LEU A 93 -5.29 0.21 -13.17
CA LEU A 93 -5.44 1.22 -12.12
C LEU A 93 -5.09 2.61 -12.64
N GLY A 94 -4.01 2.72 -13.42
CA GLY A 94 -3.60 3.95 -14.08
C GLY A 94 -4.66 4.48 -15.06
N ASP A 95 -5.20 3.61 -15.91
CA ASP A 95 -6.25 3.96 -16.87
C ASP A 95 -7.56 4.39 -16.20
N ALA A 96 -7.91 3.76 -15.08
CA ALA A 96 -9.05 4.16 -14.26
C ALA A 96 -8.79 5.43 -13.44
N GLY A 97 -7.55 5.92 -13.39
CA GLY A 97 -7.15 7.10 -12.64
C GLY A 97 -7.00 6.87 -11.13
N TYR A 98 -6.89 5.60 -10.71
CA TYR A 98 -6.69 5.13 -9.33
C TYR A 98 -5.22 4.92 -8.97
N GLY A 99 -4.31 5.00 -9.94
CA GLY A 99 -2.89 4.84 -9.71
C GLY A 99 -2.04 5.60 -10.74
N PRO A 100 -0.71 5.42 -10.66
CA PRO A 100 0.24 5.86 -11.67
C PRO A 100 -0.11 5.31 -13.07
N LYS A 101 0.09 6.10 -14.12
CA LYS A 101 -0.09 5.60 -15.49
C LYS A 101 1.08 4.72 -15.91
N TYR A 102 0.79 3.59 -16.52
CA TYR A 102 1.81 2.71 -17.09
C TYR A 102 2.61 3.41 -18.20
N VAL A 103 3.93 3.19 -18.22
CA VAL A 103 4.84 3.70 -19.27
C VAL A 103 5.57 2.56 -19.99
N ALA A 104 6.22 1.67 -19.25
CA ALA A 104 6.99 0.56 -19.80
C ALA A 104 7.29 -0.50 -18.75
N HIS A 105 7.51 -1.75 -19.16
CA HIS A 105 8.08 -2.78 -18.29
C HIS A 105 9.04 -3.69 -19.05
N TRP A 106 10.00 -4.28 -18.32
CA TRP A 106 10.88 -5.31 -18.87
C TRP A 106 11.57 -6.12 -17.75
N GLY A 107 12.15 -7.25 -18.13
CA GLY A 107 13.04 -8.04 -17.30
C GLY A 107 14.43 -8.18 -17.92
N GLN A 108 15.44 -8.38 -17.08
CA GLN A 108 16.80 -8.69 -17.50
C GLN A 108 17.53 -9.52 -16.43
N PHE A 109 18.73 -10.00 -16.76
CA PHE A 109 19.61 -10.58 -15.75
C PHE A 109 20.36 -9.48 -14.99
N GLN A 110 20.51 -9.71 -13.69
CA GLN A 110 21.34 -8.97 -12.78
C GLN A 110 22.81 -9.11 -13.18
N GLY A 111 23.53 -7.99 -13.19
CA GLY A 111 25.00 -7.98 -13.26
C GLY A 111 25.62 -7.78 -11.88
N LEU A 112 26.95 -7.74 -11.84
CA LEU A 112 27.79 -7.69 -10.62
C LEU A 112 27.44 -6.63 -9.56
N ARG A 113 26.72 -5.56 -9.90
CA ARG A 113 26.30 -4.54 -8.93
C ARG A 113 25.11 -5.00 -8.08
N TRP A 114 24.28 -5.89 -8.60
CA TRP A 114 23.07 -6.34 -7.92
C TRP A 114 23.38 -7.44 -6.90
N PRO A 115 22.48 -7.69 -5.93
CA PRO A 115 22.73 -8.66 -4.86
C PRO A 115 22.93 -10.11 -5.33
N PHE A 116 22.43 -10.48 -6.51
CA PHE A 116 22.57 -11.82 -7.05
C PHE A 116 22.96 -11.81 -8.54
N ASP A 117 24.25 -11.87 -8.83
CA ASP A 117 24.77 -11.94 -10.20
C ASP A 117 24.16 -13.13 -10.97
N GLY A 118 23.60 -12.85 -12.14
CA GLY A 118 22.85 -13.83 -12.94
C GLY A 118 21.39 -14.10 -12.49
N GLY A 119 20.93 -13.52 -11.39
CA GLY A 119 19.52 -13.52 -10.99
C GLY A 119 18.65 -12.66 -11.90
N ALA A 120 17.32 -12.78 -11.83
CA ALA A 120 16.41 -11.93 -12.58
C ALA A 120 16.19 -10.58 -11.89
N VAL A 121 16.01 -9.52 -12.67
CA VAL A 121 15.49 -8.22 -12.20
C VAL A 121 14.47 -7.69 -13.18
N PHE A 122 13.34 -7.21 -12.65
CA PHE A 122 12.21 -6.68 -13.38
C PHE A 122 11.98 -5.22 -13.03
N PHE A 123 11.59 -4.45 -14.04
CA PHE A 123 11.31 -3.02 -13.93
C PHE A 123 9.94 -2.73 -14.51
N LEU A 124 9.12 -2.00 -13.76
CA LEU A 124 7.87 -1.40 -14.20
C LEU A 124 7.99 0.11 -13.98
N VAL A 125 7.98 0.87 -15.07
CA VAL A 125 8.04 2.33 -15.09
C VAL A 125 6.63 2.88 -15.27
N MET A 126 6.29 3.85 -14.43
CA MET A 126 5.01 4.51 -14.40
C MET A 126 5.20 6.04 -14.28
N ASP A 127 4.19 6.81 -14.66
CA ASP A 127 4.15 8.24 -14.37
C ASP A 127 4.14 8.50 -12.85
N THR A 128 4.42 9.72 -12.44
CA THR A 128 4.21 10.13 -11.04
C THR A 128 2.75 10.50 -10.80
N VAL A 129 2.30 10.32 -9.56
CA VAL A 129 1.02 10.86 -9.07
C VAL A 129 1.28 11.97 -8.05
N PRO A 130 0.39 12.96 -7.91
CA PRO A 130 0.49 13.94 -6.84
C PRO A 130 0.16 13.29 -5.48
N GLY A 131 0.50 13.99 -4.41
CA GLY A 131 0.18 13.60 -3.05
C GLY A 131 1.38 13.06 -2.26
N GLU A 132 1.16 12.94 -0.96
CA GLU A 132 2.16 12.52 0.02
C GLU A 132 1.91 11.06 0.42
N ASP A 133 2.93 10.40 0.97
CA ASP A 133 2.80 9.05 1.50
C ASP A 133 1.82 9.02 2.67
N VAL A 134 0.76 8.21 2.57
CA VAL A 134 -0.28 8.18 3.62
C VAL A 134 0.30 7.71 4.95
N ASP A 135 1.32 6.86 4.97
CA ASP A 135 1.96 6.44 6.23
C ASP A 135 2.62 7.62 6.95
N GLU A 136 3.20 8.55 6.20
CA GLU A 136 3.88 9.73 6.72
C GLU A 136 2.90 10.80 7.20
N ILE A 137 1.77 10.97 6.52
CA ILE A 137 0.84 12.08 6.78
C ILE A 137 -0.40 11.71 7.58
N ARG A 138 -0.66 10.43 7.88
CA ARG A 138 -1.94 9.97 8.47
C ARG A 138 -2.33 10.72 9.74
N ASP A 139 -1.37 11.07 10.58
CA ASP A 139 -1.62 11.74 11.86
C ASP A 139 -2.07 13.19 11.67
N GLU A 140 -1.73 13.81 10.54
CA GLU A 140 -2.07 15.19 10.17
C GLU A 140 -3.43 15.32 9.48
N LEU A 141 -3.99 14.21 8.98
CA LEU A 141 -5.22 14.22 8.21
C LEU A 141 -6.43 14.57 9.08
N SER A 142 -7.32 15.42 8.60
CA SER A 142 -8.60 15.64 9.28
C SER A 142 -9.52 14.43 9.19
N ASP A 143 -10.49 14.30 10.11
CA ASP A 143 -11.47 13.19 10.05
C ASP A 143 -12.21 13.14 8.70
N GLY A 144 -12.56 14.31 8.14
CA GLY A 144 -13.20 14.38 6.82
C GLY A 144 -12.30 13.89 5.68
N GLN A 145 -10.98 14.09 5.78
CA GLN A 145 -10.03 13.53 4.81
C GLN A 145 -9.89 12.02 4.98
N LEU A 146 -9.85 11.52 6.23
CA LEU A 146 -9.84 10.08 6.49
C LEU A 146 -11.11 9.41 5.95
N ASP A 147 -12.29 10.01 6.13
CA ASP A 147 -13.54 9.50 5.57
C ASP A 147 -13.51 9.49 4.04
N SER A 148 -12.96 10.54 3.41
CA SER A 148 -12.77 10.57 1.94
C SER A 148 -11.80 9.48 1.46
N ILE A 149 -10.68 9.28 2.15
CA ILE A 149 -9.73 8.21 1.87
C ILE A 149 -10.42 6.85 1.99
N ARG A 150 -11.22 6.62 3.04
CA ARG A 150 -11.97 5.37 3.22
C ARG A 150 -12.90 5.09 2.04
N ALA A 151 -13.71 6.07 1.64
CA ALA A 151 -14.63 5.95 0.51
C ALA A 151 -13.91 5.74 -0.84
N GLN A 152 -12.75 6.37 -1.03
CA GLN A 152 -11.93 6.18 -2.24
C GLN A 152 -11.24 4.81 -2.25
N LEU A 153 -10.67 4.40 -1.11
CA LEU A 153 -9.98 3.13 -0.97
C LEU A 153 -10.92 1.95 -1.22
N ALA A 154 -12.13 1.96 -0.66
CA ALA A 154 -13.15 0.95 -0.92
C ALA A 154 -13.43 0.80 -2.43
N ARG A 155 -13.56 1.93 -3.14
CA ARG A 155 -13.77 1.94 -4.61
C ARG A 155 -12.57 1.37 -5.38
N ILE A 156 -11.35 1.70 -4.97
CA ILE A 156 -10.12 1.17 -5.59
C ILE A 156 -10.02 -0.35 -5.37
N LEU A 157 -10.23 -0.82 -4.14
CA LEU A 157 -10.15 -2.24 -3.82
C LEU A 157 -11.27 -3.05 -4.48
N GLU A 158 -12.49 -2.51 -4.56
CA GLU A 158 -13.58 -3.13 -5.31
C GLU A 158 -13.28 -3.18 -6.82
N PHE A 159 -12.63 -2.15 -7.36
CA PHE A 159 -12.15 -2.15 -8.74
C PHE A 159 -11.11 -3.26 -8.97
N MET A 160 -10.14 -3.41 -8.06
CA MET A 160 -9.17 -4.51 -8.12
C MET A 160 -9.88 -5.88 -8.08
N ARG A 161 -10.79 -6.08 -7.12
CA ARG A 161 -11.53 -7.34 -6.96
C ARG A 161 -12.26 -7.73 -8.23
N LYS A 162 -12.98 -6.79 -8.85
CA LYS A 162 -13.70 -7.00 -10.12
C LYS A 162 -12.78 -7.36 -11.29
N ASN A 163 -11.53 -6.94 -11.25
CA ASN A 163 -10.51 -7.28 -12.24
C ASN A 163 -9.69 -8.53 -11.86
N GLY A 164 -10.07 -9.24 -10.79
CA GLY A 164 -9.43 -10.50 -10.38
C GLY A 164 -8.22 -10.32 -9.46
N TYR A 165 -8.04 -9.12 -8.90
CA TYR A 165 -6.92 -8.78 -8.05
C TYR A 165 -7.34 -8.49 -6.62
N LYS A 166 -6.44 -8.72 -5.68
CA LYS A 166 -6.57 -8.31 -4.28
C LYS A 166 -5.19 -7.90 -3.74
N LEU A 167 -5.17 -7.31 -2.56
CA LEU A 167 -3.95 -7.17 -1.76
C LEU A 167 -4.00 -8.20 -0.64
N ASP A 168 -2.94 -9.01 -0.52
CA ASP A 168 -2.80 -9.97 0.57
C ASP A 168 -2.31 -9.32 1.86
N GLU A 169 -1.61 -8.19 1.76
CA GLU A 169 -1.22 -7.35 2.89
C GLU A 169 -1.52 -5.88 2.58
N GLN A 170 -2.04 -5.18 3.58
CA GLN A 170 -2.40 -3.77 3.50
C GLN A 170 -1.37 -2.94 4.27
N HIS A 171 -0.89 -1.87 3.65
CA HIS A 171 -0.01 -0.92 4.31
C HIS A 171 -0.30 0.50 3.82
N PRO A 172 -0.31 1.51 4.70
CA PRO A 172 -0.55 2.91 4.31
C PRO A 172 0.43 3.41 3.24
N SER A 173 1.70 2.95 3.27
CA SER A 173 2.73 3.35 2.30
C SER A 173 2.49 2.87 0.86
N LEU A 174 1.50 1.99 0.65
CA LEU A 174 1.04 1.65 -0.70
C LEU A 174 0.22 2.79 -1.32
N LEU A 175 -0.18 3.79 -0.53
CA LEU A 175 -1.09 4.85 -0.90
C LEU A 175 -0.40 6.21 -0.97
N ARG A 176 -0.85 7.03 -1.92
CA ARG A 176 -0.53 8.47 -1.99
C ARG A 176 -1.82 9.26 -1.94
N TYR A 177 -1.85 10.31 -1.12
CA TYR A 177 -3.03 11.16 -0.98
C TYR A 177 -2.72 12.63 -1.28
N ASP A 178 -3.41 13.16 -2.27
CA ASP A 178 -3.38 14.58 -2.64
C ASP A 178 -4.43 15.33 -1.81
N LYS A 179 -3.97 15.99 -0.74
CA LYS A 179 -4.80 16.80 0.17
C LYS A 179 -5.55 17.92 -0.56
N VAL A 180 -4.99 18.47 -1.64
CA VAL A 180 -5.57 19.61 -2.37
C VAL A 180 -6.70 19.14 -3.29
N ALA A 181 -6.47 18.04 -4.00
CA ALA A 181 -7.46 17.47 -4.90
C ALA A 181 -8.46 16.53 -4.19
N ASP A 182 -8.24 16.23 -2.92
CA ASP A 182 -8.94 15.19 -2.17
C ASP A 182 -8.95 13.86 -2.95
N LYS A 183 -7.77 13.40 -3.36
CA LYS A 183 -7.63 12.23 -4.24
C LYS A 183 -6.62 11.22 -3.72
N LEU A 184 -7.06 9.98 -3.64
CA LEU A 184 -6.26 8.83 -3.25
C LEU A 184 -5.76 8.06 -4.49
N TYR A 185 -4.51 7.60 -4.41
CA TYR A 185 -3.89 6.75 -5.41
C TYR A 185 -3.29 5.51 -4.73
N LEU A 186 -3.48 4.34 -5.33
CA LEU A 186 -2.74 3.12 -5.01
C LEU A 186 -1.51 3.04 -5.92
N VAL A 187 -0.31 3.16 -5.35
CA VAL A 187 0.94 3.32 -6.10
C VAL A 187 1.88 2.12 -6.00
N ASP A 188 1.67 1.24 -5.01
CA ASP A 188 2.48 0.05 -4.81
C ASP A 188 1.60 -1.20 -4.69
N LEU A 189 1.94 -2.22 -5.48
CA LEU A 189 1.23 -3.50 -5.57
C LEU A 189 2.09 -4.67 -5.08
N THR A 190 3.07 -4.41 -4.21
CA THR A 190 4.00 -5.41 -3.64
C THR A 190 3.30 -6.70 -3.22
N PHE A 191 2.15 -6.58 -2.55
CA PHE A 191 1.40 -7.70 -1.99
C PHE A 191 0.20 -8.10 -2.87
N ILE A 192 0.30 -7.91 -4.18
CA ILE A 192 -0.77 -8.31 -5.09
C ILE A 192 -1.00 -9.82 -5.04
N GLY A 193 -2.27 -10.17 -4.86
CA GLY A 193 -2.78 -11.53 -4.94
C GLY A 193 -3.95 -11.61 -5.91
N PHE A 194 -4.48 -12.82 -6.06
CA PHE A 194 -5.53 -13.12 -7.04
C PHE A 194 -6.82 -13.54 -6.37
N THR A 195 -7.94 -13.14 -6.96
CA THR A 195 -9.26 -13.60 -6.58
C THR A 195 -10.07 -13.89 -7.83
N ASP A 196 -10.93 -14.91 -7.80
CA ASP A 196 -11.97 -15.04 -8.82
C ASP A 196 -13.12 -14.09 -8.44
N PRO A 197 -13.43 -13.06 -9.25
CA PRO A 197 -14.51 -12.12 -8.96
C PRO A 197 -15.90 -12.76 -8.93
N ASN A 198 -16.05 -13.96 -9.51
CA ASN A 198 -17.29 -14.71 -9.59
C ASN A 198 -17.38 -15.80 -8.51
N SER A 199 -16.35 -15.99 -7.69
CA SER A 199 -16.40 -16.92 -6.58
C SER A 199 -17.42 -16.46 -5.55
N GLU A 200 -18.13 -17.41 -4.93
CA GLU A 200 -19.03 -17.13 -3.79
C GLU A 200 -18.29 -16.51 -2.60
N THR A 201 -16.97 -16.72 -2.51
CA THR A 201 -16.09 -16.11 -1.49
C THR A 201 -15.56 -14.73 -1.88
N SER A 202 -15.88 -14.22 -3.08
CA SER A 202 -15.51 -12.88 -3.53
C SER A 202 -16.53 -11.86 -3.04
N ILE A 203 -16.31 -11.37 -1.83
CA ILE A 203 -17.21 -10.45 -1.15
C ILE A 203 -16.98 -9.02 -1.67
N LEU A 204 -18.07 -8.27 -1.85
CA LEU A 204 -18.03 -6.85 -2.19
C LEU A 204 -17.16 -6.06 -1.20
N VAL A 205 -16.30 -5.17 -1.70
CA VAL A 205 -15.49 -4.30 -0.84
C VAL A 205 -16.23 -2.97 -0.61
N GLU A 206 -16.78 -2.82 0.59
CA GLU A 206 -17.43 -1.59 1.08
C GLU A 206 -16.50 -0.84 2.06
N GLU A 207 -16.90 0.36 2.50
CA GLU A 207 -16.08 1.23 3.35
C GLU A 207 -15.75 0.63 4.72
N ASP A 208 -16.62 -0.22 5.24
CA ASP A 208 -16.49 -0.96 6.49
C ASP A 208 -15.90 -2.37 6.30
N SER A 209 -15.47 -2.69 5.08
CA SER A 209 -14.85 -3.97 4.78
C SER A 209 -13.53 -4.12 5.54
N THR A 210 -13.25 -5.32 6.03
CA THR A 210 -11.97 -5.65 6.68
C THR A 210 -10.77 -5.34 5.79
N TYR A 211 -10.91 -5.41 4.46
CA TYR A 211 -9.85 -5.04 3.52
C TYR A 211 -9.51 -3.54 3.54
N VAL A 212 -10.49 -2.70 3.85
CA VAL A 212 -10.29 -1.24 4.02
C VAL A 212 -9.76 -0.98 5.43
N GLU A 213 -10.35 -1.61 6.45
CA GLU A 213 -9.92 -1.47 7.84
C GLU A 213 -8.46 -1.88 8.08
N ALA A 214 -7.99 -2.92 7.38
CA ALA A 214 -6.65 -3.48 7.51
C ALA A 214 -5.51 -2.51 7.13
N PHE A 215 -5.78 -1.41 6.42
CA PHE A 215 -4.78 -0.36 6.22
C PHE A 215 -4.40 0.37 7.51
N ASN A 216 -5.19 0.25 8.58
CA ASN A 216 -4.86 0.76 9.92
C ASN A 216 -4.51 2.26 9.95
N ILE A 217 -5.23 3.07 9.15
CA ILE A 217 -5.11 4.54 9.10
C ILE A 217 -6.23 5.26 9.86
N TRP A 218 -7.09 4.52 10.55
CA TRP A 218 -8.33 5.02 11.12
C TRP A 218 -8.17 5.36 12.60
N ARG A 219 -8.68 6.52 13.01
CA ARG A 219 -8.71 6.91 14.44
C ARG A 219 -9.72 6.12 15.25
N TYR A 220 -10.82 5.75 14.61
CA TYR A 220 -11.94 5.02 15.18
C TYR A 220 -12.38 3.92 14.21
N PRO A 221 -12.90 2.79 14.73
CA PRO A 221 -13.63 1.82 13.90
C PRO A 221 -14.73 2.51 13.10
N TYR A 222 -15.08 1.96 11.94
CA TYR A 222 -16.16 2.54 11.14
C TYR A 222 -17.47 2.58 11.93
N GLY A 223 -18.17 3.72 11.87
CA GLY A 223 -19.44 3.93 12.58
C GLY A 223 -19.32 4.43 14.03
N GLU A 224 -18.12 4.48 14.62
CA GLU A 224 -17.88 5.08 15.93
C GLU A 224 -17.31 6.50 15.77
N SER A 225 -18.11 7.54 16.05
CA SER A 225 -17.62 8.93 16.11
C SER A 225 -17.12 9.29 17.51
N PRO A 226 -16.12 10.18 17.66
CA PRO A 226 -15.57 10.59 18.95
C PRO A 226 -16.51 11.29 19.95
N GLN A 227 -17.81 11.40 19.70
CA GLN A 227 -18.74 12.01 20.64
C GLN A 227 -20.09 11.29 20.72
N SER A 228 -20.27 10.52 21.77
CA SER A 228 -21.30 10.91 22.75
C SER A 228 -20.56 11.33 24.02
N PRO A 229 -20.68 12.58 24.49
CA PRO A 229 -20.40 12.85 25.88
C PRO A 229 -21.39 11.96 26.66
N SER A 230 -20.87 10.96 27.36
CA SER A 230 -21.62 10.36 28.44
C SER A 230 -22.07 11.53 29.32
N LEU A 231 -23.38 11.77 29.38
CA LEU A 231 -24.00 12.48 30.47
C LEU A 231 -23.75 11.64 31.72
N ALA A 232 -22.54 11.73 32.26
CA ALA A 232 -22.33 11.53 33.67
C ALA A 232 -23.02 12.74 34.31
N GLU A 233 -24.28 12.55 34.66
CA GLU A 233 -24.94 13.42 35.62
C GLU A 233 -23.98 13.62 36.81
N PRO A 234 -23.78 14.86 37.28
CA PRO A 234 -23.03 15.05 38.50
C PRO A 234 -23.77 14.33 39.62
N PHE A 235 -23.15 13.30 40.19
CA PHE A 235 -23.59 12.75 41.47
C PHE A 235 -23.39 13.85 42.51
N ASP A 236 -24.49 14.46 42.92
CA ASP A 236 -24.56 15.38 44.04
C ASP A 236 -24.29 14.62 45.33
N LEU A 237 -23.18 14.96 45.99
CA LEU A 237 -22.81 14.48 47.32
C LEU A 237 -23.11 15.56 48.37
N SER A 238 -24.27 16.19 48.33
CA SER A 238 -24.81 16.85 49.52
C SER A 238 -25.63 15.84 50.32
N GLU A 239 -25.02 15.29 51.36
CA GLU A 239 -25.73 14.82 52.54
C GLU A 239 -26.64 15.94 53.04
N GLU A 240 -27.95 15.72 53.09
CA GLU A 240 -28.85 16.16 54.18
C GLU A 240 -30.30 15.79 53.84
N ASN A 241 -30.80 14.72 54.45
CA ASN A 241 -32.20 14.67 54.85
C ASN A 241 -32.35 13.76 56.08
N ILE A 242 -31.80 14.26 57.18
CA ILE A 242 -32.33 13.99 58.50
C ILE A 242 -33.60 14.84 58.62
N CYS A 243 -34.76 14.22 58.82
CA CYS A 243 -35.73 14.62 59.84
C CYS A 243 -36.94 13.66 59.89
N HIS A 244 -36.94 12.85 60.96
CA HIS A 244 -38.05 12.62 61.88
C HIS A 244 -39.45 12.22 61.38
N GLY A 245 -39.91 11.07 61.90
CA GLY A 245 -41.08 11.09 62.79
C GLY A 245 -42.31 10.30 62.34
N SER A 246 -42.46 9.13 62.97
CA SER A 246 -43.72 8.39 63.19
C SER A 246 -44.92 9.30 63.56
N PRO A 247 -46.20 8.89 63.38
CA PRO A 247 -46.76 7.90 64.32
C PRO A 247 -47.87 6.93 63.82
N ASP A 248 -47.89 5.78 64.50
CA ASP A 248 -49.03 5.01 65.02
C ASP A 248 -50.06 4.32 64.12
N GLY A 249 -50.43 3.08 64.53
CA GLY A 249 -51.62 2.41 64.00
C GLY A 249 -51.84 0.93 64.37
N TRP A 250 -51.82 0.60 65.67
CA TRP A 250 -52.49 -0.54 66.35
C TRP A 250 -52.35 -1.98 65.83
#